data_AF-A0A8H5PYE9-F1
#
_entry.id   AF-A0A8H5PYE9-F1
#
_cell.length_a   1.000
_cell.length_b   1.000
_cell.length_c   1.000
_cell.angle_alpha   90.00
_cell.angle_beta   90.00
_cell.angle_gamma   90.00
#
_symmetry.space_group_name_H-M   'P 1'
#
loop_
_entity.id
_entity.type
_entity.pdbx_description
1 polymer ?
#
loop_
_entity_poly.entity_id
_entity_poly.type
_entity_poly.pdbx_seq_one_letter_code
_entity_poly.pdbx_strand_id
1 'polypeptide(L)'
;MATPIVSLSEEDASWMPWDPNVETVWPEAAAPSPQPIPSPPAPIEEKPEIELSWQELRATEDERMSRVAAAARENYLAAAYAHLPFSEKNWGLDGRLRCRVVGLPCYGKEHRTYDFMLNGRGHQVLVLT
;
A
#
# COMPACT_ATOMS: atom_id res chain seq x y z
N MET A 1 -21.95 12.98 5.99
CA MET A 1 -20.85 12.46 6.81
C MET A 1 -20.32 13.65 7.61
N ALA A 2 -20.68 13.76 8.88
CA ALA A 2 -20.24 14.85 9.74
C ALA A 2 -18.83 14.51 10.26
N THR A 3 -17.87 15.41 10.10
CA THR A 3 -16.54 15.31 10.72
C THR A 3 -16.69 15.51 12.23
N PRO A 4 -16.07 14.68 13.08
CA PRO A 4 -16.05 14.93 14.51
C PRO A 4 -15.25 16.22 14.76
N ILE A 5 -15.90 17.20 15.41
CA ILE A 5 -15.22 18.38 15.92
C ILE A 5 -14.46 17.91 17.16
N VAL A 6 -13.14 17.81 17.04
CA VAL A 6 -12.27 17.67 18.21
C VAL A 6 -12.21 19.04 18.85
N SER A 7 -12.94 19.21 19.95
CA SER A 7 -12.81 20.39 20.79
C SER A 7 -11.42 20.37 21.41
N LEU A 8 -10.52 21.22 20.90
CA LEU A 8 -9.23 21.48 21.56
C LEU A 8 -9.55 21.94 22.99
N SER A 9 -9.02 21.23 23.99
CA SER A 9 -9.15 21.65 25.38
C SER A 9 -8.37 22.96 25.58
N GLU A 10 -8.74 23.75 26.58
CA GLU A 10 -8.00 24.99 26.93
C GLU A 10 -6.52 24.70 27.27
N GLU A 11 -6.20 23.45 27.65
CA GLU A 11 -4.85 22.98 27.93
C GLU A 11 -4.00 22.85 26.65
N ASP A 12 -4.57 22.38 25.54
CA ASP A 12 -3.87 22.31 24.23
C ASP A 12 -3.66 23.71 23.61
N ALA A 13 -4.55 24.65 23.90
CA ALA A 13 -4.41 26.05 23.47
C ALA A 13 -3.32 26.81 24.24
N SER A 14 -2.93 26.32 25.42
CA SER A 14 -1.92 26.91 26.30
C SER A 14 -0.50 26.36 26.04
N TRP A 15 -0.36 25.37 25.17
CA TRP A 15 0.94 24.76 24.90
C TRP A 15 1.81 25.71 24.06
N MET A 16 2.75 26.39 24.70
CA MET A 16 3.86 27.04 24.01
C MET A 16 5.04 26.06 23.92
N PRO A 17 5.63 25.85 22.73
CA PRO A 17 6.80 24.99 22.58
C PRO A 17 8.06 25.52 23.29
N TRP A 18 8.00 26.72 23.87
CA TRP A 18 9.06 27.33 24.64
C TRP A 18 8.52 27.80 26.01
N ASP A 19 9.35 27.69 27.05
CA ASP A 19 9.02 28.16 28.40
C ASP A 19 9.35 29.66 28.52
N PRO A 20 8.36 30.54 28.76
CA PRO A 20 8.59 31.98 28.88
C PRO A 20 9.40 32.38 30.13
N ASN A 21 9.56 31.49 31.12
CA ASN A 21 10.37 31.74 32.32
C ASN A 21 11.84 31.32 32.16
N VAL A 22 12.19 30.66 31.05
CA VAL A 22 13.57 30.31 30.74
C VAL A 22 14.15 31.38 29.81
N GLU A 23 15.06 32.18 30.36
CA GLU A 23 15.79 33.16 29.58
C GLU A 23 16.59 32.42 28.48
N THR A 24 16.27 32.70 27.21
CA THR A 24 16.96 32.09 26.08
C THR A 24 18.36 32.70 25.99
N VAL A 25 19.33 32.06 26.64
CA VAL A 25 20.74 32.42 26.56
C VAL A 25 21.26 32.02 25.20
N TRP A 26 21.37 32.98 24.29
CA TRP A 26 22.08 32.78 23.04
C TRP A 26 23.58 32.61 23.35
N PRO A 27 24.25 31.57 22.81
CA PRO A 27 25.69 31.46 22.99
C PRO A 27 26.36 32.69 22.37
N GLU A 28 27.05 33.47 23.19
CA GLU A 28 27.74 34.71 22.81
C GLU A 28 29.03 34.43 22.01
N ALA A 29 29.26 33.17 21.64
CA ALA A 29 30.30 32.78 20.73
C ALA A 29 30.04 33.45 19.37
N ALA A 30 30.92 34.39 19.01
CA ALA A 30 30.98 34.92 17.65
C ALA A 30 30.96 33.72 16.69
N ALA A 31 29.95 33.70 15.81
CA ALA A 31 29.83 32.64 14.83
C ALA A 31 31.19 32.49 14.13
N PRO A 32 31.76 31.27 14.05
CA PRO A 32 33.02 31.08 13.34
C PRO A 32 32.85 31.68 11.94
N SER A 33 33.87 32.45 11.52
CA SER A 33 33.84 33.11 10.21
C SER A 33 33.39 32.10 9.15
N PRO A 34 32.34 32.41 8.36
CA PRO A 34 31.78 31.44 7.43
C PRO A 34 32.91 30.98 6.52
N GLN A 35 33.26 29.70 6.59
CA GLN A 35 34.21 29.11 5.66
C GLN A 35 33.63 29.28 4.24
N PRO A 36 34.50 29.44 3.22
CA PRO A 36 34.02 29.49 1.84
C PRO A 36 33.15 28.26 1.60
N ILE A 37 31.86 28.47 1.35
CA ILE A 37 30.94 27.38 1.04
C ILE A 37 31.48 26.77 -0.26
N PRO A 38 31.80 25.46 -0.28
CA PRO A 38 32.20 24.81 -1.52
C PRO A 38 31.09 25.02 -2.54
N SER A 39 31.46 25.48 -3.74
CA SER A 39 30.50 25.74 -4.80
C SER A 39 29.62 24.50 -4.99
N PRO A 40 28.28 24.62 -4.98
CA PRO A 40 27.43 23.46 -5.17
C PRO A 40 27.79 22.79 -6.50
N PRO A 41 27.73 21.45 -6.56
CA PRO A 41 27.93 20.74 -7.82
C PRO A 41 26.97 21.31 -8.87
N ALA A 42 27.38 21.31 -10.13
CA ALA A 42 26.55 21.77 -11.23
C ALA A 42 25.15 21.12 -11.12
N PRO A 43 24.06 21.88 -11.37
CA PRO A 43 22.71 21.33 -11.34
C PRO A 43 22.69 20.06 -12.18
N ILE A 44 22.29 18.95 -11.56
CA ILE A 44 22.09 17.70 -12.28
C ILE A 44 21.01 18.02 -13.32
N GLU A 45 21.31 17.79 -14.60
CA GLU A 45 20.36 17.95 -15.68
C GLU A 45 19.23 16.94 -15.42
N GLU A 46 18.15 17.44 -14.82
CA GLU A 46 17.02 16.63 -14.42
C GLU A 46 16.37 16.11 -15.70
N LYS A 47 16.20 14.79 -15.80
CA LYS A 47 15.49 14.18 -16.94
C LYS A 47 14.16 14.91 -17.12
N PRO A 48 13.73 15.18 -18.36
CA PRO A 48 12.47 15.88 -18.60
C PRO A 48 11.38 15.14 -17.82
N GLU A 49 10.79 15.84 -16.85
CA GLU A 49 9.60 15.38 -16.16
C GLU A 49 8.55 15.21 -17.24
N ILE A 50 8.25 13.96 -17.57
CA ILE A 50 7.16 13.66 -18.48
C ILE A 50 5.91 14.12 -17.72
N GLU A 51 5.34 15.24 -18.14
CA GLU A 51 4.07 15.76 -17.61
C GLU A 51 2.95 14.80 -17.99
N LEU A 52 2.90 13.66 -17.31
CA LEU A 52 1.79 12.74 -17.36
C LEU A 52 0.59 13.45 -16.74
N SER A 53 -0.55 13.35 -17.41
CA SER A 53 -1.80 13.80 -16.83
C SER A 53 -2.05 13.05 -15.51
N TRP A 54 -2.78 13.69 -14.60
CA TRP A 54 -3.18 13.05 -13.33
C TRP A 54 -3.89 11.69 -13.55
N GLN A 55 -4.58 11.53 -14.67
CA GLN A 55 -5.26 10.29 -15.04
C GLN A 55 -4.26 9.17 -15.38
N GLU A 56 -3.19 9.47 -16.11
CA GLU A 56 -2.14 8.51 -16.46
C GLU A 56 -1.33 8.08 -15.24
N LEU A 57 -1.00 9.02 -14.35
CA LEU A 57 -0.33 8.71 -13.09
C LEU A 57 -1.19 7.78 -12.23
N ARG A 58 -2.49 8.07 -12.11
CA ARG A 58 -3.42 7.22 -11.40
C ARG A 58 -3.51 5.82 -12.01
N ALA A 59 -3.68 5.72 -13.31
CA ALA A 59 -3.77 4.43 -14.00
C ALA A 59 -2.50 3.58 -13.80
N THR A 60 -1.33 4.23 -13.82
CA THR A 60 -0.05 3.57 -13.57
C THR A 60 0.05 3.02 -12.15
N GLU A 61 -0.34 3.80 -11.16
CA GLU A 61 -0.33 3.34 -9.77
C GLU A 61 -1.40 2.28 -9.51
N ASP A 62 -2.59 2.41 -10.08
CA ASP A 62 -3.65 1.40 -10.00
C ASP A 62 -3.20 0.06 -10.58
N GLU A 63 -2.49 0.07 -11.71
CA GLU A 63 -1.89 -1.13 -12.28
C GLU A 63 -0.82 -1.73 -11.35
N ARG A 64 0.03 -0.88 -10.77
CA ARG A 64 1.05 -1.31 -9.80
C ARG A 64 0.40 -1.98 -8.60
N MET A 65 -0.61 -1.34 -8.01
CA MET A 65 -1.35 -1.84 -6.87
C MET A 65 -2.11 -3.14 -7.19
N SER A 66 -2.67 -3.26 -8.39
CA SER A 66 -3.30 -4.50 -8.86
C SER A 66 -2.34 -5.68 -8.90
N ARG A 67 -1.12 -5.48 -9.42
CA ARG A 67 -0.07 -6.51 -9.46
C ARG A 67 0.39 -6.91 -8.05
N VAL A 68 0.61 -5.93 -7.17
CA VAL A 68 1.00 -6.17 -5.77
C VAL A 68 -0.11 -6.91 -5.04
N ALA A 69 -1.37 -6.53 -5.23
CA ALA A 69 -2.52 -7.21 -4.63
C ALA A 69 -2.62 -8.67 -5.10
N ALA A 70 -2.41 -8.93 -6.40
CA ALA A 70 -2.38 -10.30 -6.93
C ALA A 70 -1.27 -11.13 -6.29
N ALA A 71 -0.05 -10.62 -6.21
CA ALA A 71 1.08 -11.31 -5.57
C ALA A 71 0.84 -11.54 -4.06
N ALA A 72 0.25 -10.58 -3.35
CA ALA A 72 -0.09 -10.74 -1.94
C ALA A 72 -1.13 -11.86 -1.73
N ARG A 73 -2.13 -11.92 -2.62
CA ARG A 73 -3.15 -12.99 -2.60
C ARG A 73 -2.55 -14.36 -2.89
N GLU A 74 -1.65 -14.45 -3.86
CA GLU A 74 -0.91 -15.67 -4.15
C GLU A 74 -0.13 -16.13 -2.92
N ASN A 75 0.71 -15.26 -2.35
CA ASN A 75 1.50 -15.61 -1.16
C ASN A 75 0.63 -16.07 0.02
N TYR A 76 -0.52 -15.42 0.23
CA TYR A 76 -1.40 -15.73 1.36
C TYR A 76 -2.23 -17.01 1.16
N LEU A 77 -2.66 -17.30 -0.08
CA LEU A 77 -3.61 -18.37 -0.38
C LEU A 77 -2.99 -19.55 -1.13
N ALA A 78 -1.76 -19.48 -1.63
CA ALA A 78 -1.16 -20.55 -2.43
C ALA A 78 -1.20 -21.91 -1.70
N ALA A 79 -0.87 -21.93 -0.40
CA ALA A 79 -0.91 -23.13 0.43
C ALA A 79 -2.32 -23.74 0.50
N ALA A 80 -3.36 -22.91 0.53
CA ALA A 80 -4.75 -23.34 0.52
C ALA A 80 -5.14 -24.06 -0.79
N TYR A 81 -4.49 -23.71 -1.91
CA TYR A 81 -4.65 -24.35 -3.22
C TYR A 81 -3.57 -25.41 -3.53
N ALA A 82 -2.77 -25.83 -2.55
CA ALA A 82 -1.70 -26.82 -2.76
C ALA A 82 -2.24 -28.19 -3.21
N HIS A 83 -3.48 -28.51 -2.85
CA HIS A 83 -4.18 -29.74 -3.26
C HIS A 83 -4.52 -29.76 -4.77
N LEU A 84 -4.32 -28.65 -5.49
CA LEU A 84 -4.52 -28.56 -6.95
C LEU A 84 -3.20 -28.11 -7.61
N PRO A 85 -2.26 -29.05 -7.83
CA PRO A 85 -0.92 -28.72 -8.33
C PRO A 85 -0.88 -28.37 -9.84
N PHE A 86 -1.79 -28.93 -10.63
CA PHE A 86 -1.84 -28.74 -12.09
C PHE A 86 -2.95 -27.78 -12.54
N SER A 87 -3.43 -26.95 -11.64
CA SER A 87 -4.50 -26.01 -11.96
C SER A 87 -3.97 -24.60 -12.10
N GLU A 88 -4.41 -23.93 -13.17
CA GLU A 88 -4.17 -22.51 -13.37
C GLU A 88 -5.03 -21.70 -12.39
N LYS A 89 -4.41 -20.74 -11.70
CA LYS A 89 -5.04 -19.93 -10.66
C LYS A 89 -4.97 -18.45 -11.04
N ASN A 90 -6.11 -17.79 -11.14
CA ASN A 90 -6.17 -16.35 -11.37
C ASN A 90 -6.12 -15.58 -10.03
N TRP A 91 -4.94 -15.07 -9.69
CA TRP A 91 -4.70 -14.22 -8.52
C TRP A 91 -5.13 -12.76 -8.70
N GLY A 92 -5.40 -12.34 -9.95
CA GLY A 92 -5.90 -11.01 -10.29
C GLY A 92 -7.33 -10.75 -9.83
N LEU A 93 -8.12 -11.79 -9.55
CA LEU A 93 -9.48 -11.61 -9.05
C LEU A 93 -9.48 -10.96 -7.66
N ASP A 94 -10.30 -9.93 -7.49
CA ASP A 94 -10.52 -9.33 -6.18
C ASP A 94 -11.42 -10.19 -5.28
N GLY A 95 -11.24 -10.02 -3.97
CA GLY A 95 -11.97 -10.74 -2.93
C GLY A 95 -11.22 -11.96 -2.39
N ARG A 96 -11.33 -12.19 -1.07
CA ARG A 96 -10.59 -13.26 -0.38
C ARG A 96 -11.22 -14.64 -0.58
N LEU A 97 -12.54 -14.70 -0.71
CA LEU A 97 -13.31 -15.95 -0.79
C LEU A 97 -13.80 -16.27 -2.20
N ARG A 98 -13.04 -15.88 -3.22
CA ARG A 98 -13.41 -16.11 -4.61
C ARG A 98 -12.69 -17.33 -5.16
N CYS A 99 -13.38 -18.21 -5.88
CA CYS A 99 -12.71 -19.31 -6.56
C CYS A 99 -11.80 -18.78 -7.68
N ARG A 100 -10.54 -19.22 -7.66
CA ARG A 100 -9.48 -18.75 -8.56
C ARG A 100 -9.10 -19.76 -9.63
N VAL A 101 -9.58 -20.99 -9.53
CA VAL A 101 -9.17 -22.08 -10.41
C VAL A 101 -9.84 -21.90 -11.77
N VAL A 102 -9.04 -21.65 -12.79
CA VAL A 102 -9.52 -21.46 -14.16
C VAL A 102 -10.09 -22.78 -14.68
N GLY A 103 -11.18 -22.70 -15.47
CA GLY A 103 -11.81 -23.86 -16.09
C GLY A 103 -12.82 -24.60 -15.19
N LEU A 104 -12.96 -24.24 -13.91
CA LEU A 104 -13.99 -24.84 -13.05
C LEU A 104 -15.31 -24.04 -13.10
N PRO A 105 -16.48 -24.70 -12.94
CA PRO A 105 -17.79 -24.05 -12.92
C PRO A 105 -17.99 -23.03 -11.78
N CYS A 106 -17.13 -23.11 -10.75
CA CYS A 106 -17.11 -22.18 -9.63
C CYS A 106 -16.18 -20.98 -9.85
N TYR A 107 -15.37 -20.95 -10.91
CA TYR A 107 -14.43 -19.86 -11.19
C TYR A 107 -15.09 -18.48 -11.10
N GLY A 108 -14.46 -17.56 -10.36
CA GLY A 108 -14.94 -16.19 -10.19
C GLY A 108 -16.10 -16.01 -9.20
N LYS A 109 -16.73 -17.09 -8.72
CA LYS A 109 -17.80 -17.01 -7.73
C LYS A 109 -17.25 -16.75 -6.33
N GLU A 110 -17.95 -15.91 -5.59
CA GLU A 110 -17.68 -15.64 -4.19
C GLU A 110 -18.36 -16.69 -3.31
N HIS A 111 -17.63 -17.18 -2.32
CA HIS A 111 -18.09 -18.17 -1.36
C HIS A 111 -18.22 -17.54 0.03
N ARG A 112 -19.13 -18.06 0.85
CA ARG A 112 -19.32 -17.56 2.22
C ARG A 112 -18.27 -18.09 3.20
N THR A 113 -17.62 -19.21 2.87
CA THR A 113 -16.67 -19.90 3.75
C THR A 113 -15.47 -20.44 2.96
N TYR A 114 -14.34 -20.60 3.66
CA TYR A 114 -13.15 -21.22 3.08
C TYR A 114 -13.35 -22.70 2.74
N ASP A 115 -14.25 -23.40 3.44
CA ASP A 115 -14.48 -24.84 3.23
C ASP A 115 -14.81 -25.20 1.78
N PHE A 116 -15.52 -24.35 1.07
CA PHE A 116 -15.84 -24.59 -0.35
C PHE A 116 -14.61 -24.51 -1.25
N MET A 117 -13.62 -23.67 -0.90
CA MET A 117 -12.38 -23.51 -1.66
C MET A 117 -11.30 -24.52 -1.23
N LEU A 118 -11.28 -24.91 0.05
CA LEU A 118 -10.20 -25.70 0.66
C LEU A 118 -10.47 -27.21 0.66
N ASN A 119 -11.73 -27.64 0.85
CA ASN A 119 -12.04 -29.05 1.07
C ASN A 119 -12.39 -29.81 -0.21
N GLY A 120 -12.06 -29.27 -1.38
CA GLY A 120 -12.23 -29.94 -2.66
C GLY A 120 -13.68 -30.23 -3.09
N ARG A 121 -14.72 -30.10 -2.24
CA ARG A 121 -16.10 -30.47 -2.63
C ARG A 121 -16.64 -29.66 -3.82
N GLY A 122 -16.18 -28.41 -3.99
CA GLY A 122 -16.47 -27.60 -5.18
C GLY A 122 -15.58 -27.88 -6.40
N HIS A 123 -14.43 -28.52 -6.19
CA HIS A 123 -13.42 -28.85 -7.22
C HIS A 123 -13.41 -30.35 -7.60
N GLN A 124 -14.08 -31.21 -6.83
CA GLN A 124 -14.13 -32.67 -6.98
C GLN A 124 -14.99 -33.13 -8.16
N VAL A 125 -15.73 -32.23 -8.82
CA VAL A 125 -16.62 -32.60 -9.93
C VAL A 125 -15.86 -32.81 -11.26
N LEU A 126 -14.56 -32.51 -11.34
CA LEU A 126 -13.81 -32.55 -12.62
C LEU A 126 -12.45 -33.27 -12.54
N VAL A 127 -12.21 -34.08 -11.52
CA VAL A 127 -11.07 -35.00 -11.50
C VAL A 127 -11.62 -36.42 -11.51
N LEU A 128 -12.13 -36.86 -12.66
CA LEU A 128 -12.25 -38.25 -13.12
C LEU A 128 -13.07 -38.23 -14.42
N THR A 129 -12.44 -38.63 -15.52
CA THR A 129 -13.01 -39.23 -16.75
C THR A 129 -14.16 -38.53 -17.46
#